data_AF-A0A8C9DRW8-F1
#
_entry.id   AF-A0A8C9DRW8-F1
#
_cell.length_a   1.000
_cell.length_b   1.000
_cell.length_c   1.000
_cell.angle_alpha   90.00
_cell.angle_beta   90.00
_cell.angle_gamma   90.00
#
_symmetry.space_group_name_H-M   'P 1'
#
loop_
_entity.id
_entity.type
_entity.pdbx_description
1 polymer ?
#
loop_
_entity_poly.entity_id
_entity_poly.type
_entity_poly.pdbx_seq_one_letter_code
_entity_poly.pdbx_strand_id
1 'polypeptide(L)'
;CRFGNVLYQMFRGSSLTFARPLQGLTSLADEAARPADNPELVASAGLQAPVLLKCERPVPAHLSPVQAWIESLKGYEQERVGLAELHPDVFATAPRLDILHQVAIWQKNFKRISYAKTKTRAEVRGGGRKPWPQKGSGRARHGSIRSPIWRGGGIAHGPRGPTSYYYMLPMKLRAQGLKVALTVKLAQDDLHIVDSLELPTADPQYLTELARYRRWGDSVLLVDL
;
A
#
# COMPACT_ATOMS: atom_id res chain seq x y z
N CYS A 1 -23.06 -0.87 -3.26
CA CYS A 1 -22.36 -1.18 -2.00
C CYS A 1 -21.94 -2.65 -1.95
N ARG A 2 -20.75 -2.99 -2.43
CA ARG A 2 -20.06 -4.26 -2.16
C ARG A 2 -18.56 -3.95 -2.07
N PHE A 3 -17.96 -4.09 -0.89
CA PHE A 3 -16.52 -4.09 -0.73
C PHE A 3 -16.07 -5.55 -0.69
N GLY A 4 -15.34 -5.98 -1.72
CA GLY A 4 -14.70 -7.28 -1.78
C GLY A 4 -13.34 -7.21 -1.09
N ASN A 5 -13.18 -8.04 -0.05
CA ASN A 5 -11.90 -8.39 0.54
C ASN A 5 -11.00 -9.06 -0.51
N VAL A 6 -9.71 -8.75 -0.52
CA VAL A 6 -8.70 -9.64 -1.11
C VAL A 6 -7.55 -9.83 -0.13
N LEU A 7 -7.22 -11.11 -0.03
CA LEU A 7 -6.41 -11.85 0.91
C LEU A 7 -4.92 -11.68 0.58
N TYR A 8 -4.08 -11.50 1.60
CA TYR A 8 -2.63 -11.52 1.49
C TYR A 8 -2.12 -12.97 1.32
N GLN A 9 -1.21 -13.20 0.36
CA GLN A 9 -0.43 -14.43 0.30
C GLN A 9 1.04 -14.09 0.08
N MET A 10 1.83 -14.18 1.16
CA MET A 10 3.29 -14.18 1.12
C MET A 10 3.79 -15.55 0.69
N PHE A 11 4.69 -15.60 -0.30
CA PHE A 11 5.53 -16.78 -0.53
C PHE A 11 7.00 -16.41 -0.33
N ARG A 12 7.62 -17.06 0.66
CA ARG A 12 9.07 -17.11 0.85
C ARG A 12 9.65 -18.18 -0.07
N GLY A 13 10.70 -17.86 -0.81
CA GLY A 13 11.45 -18.81 -1.64
C GLY A 13 12.94 -18.52 -1.57
N SER A 14 13.63 -19.37 -0.83
CA SER A 14 15.06 -19.37 -0.51
C SER A 14 15.96 -19.67 -1.73
N SER A 15 17.08 -18.97 -1.75
CA SER A 15 18.25 -19.14 -2.62
C SER A 15 18.88 -20.52 -2.54
N LEU A 16 19.24 -21.12 -3.69
CA LEU A 16 20.46 -21.93 -3.81
C LEU A 16 21.01 -21.82 -5.25
N THR A 17 22.19 -21.23 -5.34
CA THR A 17 23.11 -21.17 -6.47
C THR A 17 23.74 -22.52 -6.76
N PHE A 18 24.00 -22.87 -8.03
CA PHE A 18 25.22 -23.61 -8.38
C PHE A 18 25.60 -23.41 -9.85
N ALA A 19 26.90 -23.54 -10.08
CA ALA A 19 27.68 -22.95 -11.16
C ALA A 19 27.74 -23.76 -12.46
N ARG A 20 28.05 -23.04 -13.54
CA ARG A 20 28.55 -23.50 -14.85
C ARG A 20 29.89 -24.26 -14.72
N PRO A 21 30.30 -25.09 -15.71
CA PRO A 21 31.12 -24.55 -16.81
C PRO A 21 30.93 -25.18 -18.21
N LEU A 22 31.49 -24.43 -19.17
CA LEU A 22 31.61 -24.63 -20.62
C LEU A 22 32.77 -25.56 -21.00
N GLN A 23 32.66 -26.20 -22.18
CA GLN A 23 33.69 -26.59 -23.19
C GLN A 23 33.04 -27.70 -24.06
N GLY A 24 33.20 -27.83 -25.39
CA GLY A 24 33.98 -27.17 -26.43
C GLY A 24 33.84 -27.98 -27.74
N LEU A 25 33.71 -27.26 -28.85
CA LEU A 25 34.04 -27.48 -30.28
C LEU A 25 34.15 -28.86 -30.99
N THR A 26 33.87 -28.74 -32.31
CA THR A 26 34.11 -29.62 -33.50
C THR A 26 32.94 -30.54 -33.86
N SER A 27 32.47 -30.71 -35.11
CA SER A 27 33.12 -30.67 -36.43
C SER A 27 32.10 -30.52 -37.60
N LEU A 28 32.54 -29.89 -38.70
CA LEU A 28 32.33 -30.19 -40.15
C LEU A 28 30.93 -30.67 -40.60
N ALA A 29 30.15 -29.84 -41.30
CA ALA A 29 30.14 -29.63 -42.76
C ALA A 29 29.48 -30.79 -43.55
N ASP A 30 28.24 -30.54 -44.00
CA ASP A 30 27.69 -31.16 -45.21
C ASP A 30 26.77 -30.14 -45.91
N GLU A 31 26.86 -30.09 -47.23
CA GLU A 31 26.38 -29.02 -48.11
C GLU A 31 25.27 -29.59 -49.02
N ALA A 32 24.08 -29.00 -49.02
CA ALA A 32 23.06 -29.29 -50.04
C ALA A 32 22.10 -28.11 -50.28
N ALA A 33 22.23 -27.53 -51.48
CA ALA A 33 21.20 -26.97 -52.37
C ALA A 33 20.19 -25.91 -51.85
N ARG A 34 20.22 -24.71 -52.47
CA ARG A 34 19.21 -23.64 -52.40
C ARG A 34 18.01 -23.96 -53.33
N PRO A 35 16.82 -23.37 -53.10
CA PRO A 35 16.52 -22.12 -53.78
C PRO A 35 15.86 -21.06 -52.89
N ALA A 36 15.79 -19.85 -53.44
CA ALA A 36 15.38 -18.60 -52.83
C ALA A 36 13.98 -18.62 -52.19
N ASP A 37 13.94 -18.26 -50.90
CA ASP A 37 12.75 -17.67 -50.27
C ASP A 37 13.02 -16.18 -50.02
N ASN A 38 12.02 -15.39 -50.40
CA ASN A 38 12.01 -13.93 -50.49
C ASN A 38 12.61 -13.23 -49.25
N PRO A 39 13.50 -12.23 -49.40
CA PRO A 39 13.74 -11.26 -48.35
C PRO A 39 12.59 -10.24 -48.34
N GLU A 40 11.39 -10.69 -48.03
CA GLU A 40 10.34 -9.75 -47.62
C GLU A 40 10.62 -9.33 -46.18
N LEU A 41 11.14 -8.11 -46.08
CA LEU A 41 10.78 -7.17 -45.03
C LEU A 41 11.03 -7.67 -43.61
N VAL A 42 12.31 -7.70 -43.23
CA VAL A 42 12.67 -7.19 -41.88
C VAL A 42 12.46 -5.67 -41.91
N ALA A 43 11.21 -5.26 -42.08
CA ALA A 43 10.75 -3.92 -41.82
C ALA A 43 10.89 -3.73 -40.31
N SER A 44 11.91 -2.97 -39.92
CA SER A 44 11.96 -2.14 -38.72
C SER A 44 10.96 -2.55 -37.64
N ALA A 45 11.43 -3.24 -36.59
CA ALA A 45 10.74 -3.19 -35.31
C ALA A 45 10.58 -1.69 -35.00
N GLY A 46 9.35 -1.21 -35.22
CA GLY A 46 9.08 0.21 -35.35
C GLY A 46 9.58 0.91 -34.12
N LEU A 47 10.37 1.96 -34.31
CA LEU A 47 10.56 2.97 -33.29
C LEU A 47 9.15 3.51 -33.00
N GLN A 48 8.47 2.92 -32.02
CA GLN A 48 7.21 3.48 -31.53
C GLN A 48 7.50 4.92 -31.16
N ALA A 49 6.70 5.83 -31.69
CA ALA A 49 6.86 7.25 -31.40
C ALA A 49 6.85 7.44 -29.88
N PRO A 50 7.78 8.23 -29.33
CA PRO A 50 7.84 8.43 -27.89
C PRO A 50 6.52 9.00 -27.40
N VAL A 51 5.95 8.36 -26.37
CA VAL A 51 4.71 8.83 -25.77
C VAL A 51 5.02 10.11 -25.00
N LEU A 52 4.53 11.25 -25.48
CA LEU A 52 4.70 12.55 -24.83
C LEU A 52 3.37 12.99 -24.23
N LEU A 53 3.26 12.91 -22.91
CA LEU A 53 2.08 13.37 -22.19
C LEU A 53 2.31 14.79 -21.67
N LYS A 54 1.51 15.74 -22.15
CA LYS A 54 1.54 17.13 -21.70
C LYS A 54 0.52 17.36 -20.59
N CYS A 55 0.79 18.32 -19.73
CA CYS A 55 -0.18 18.80 -18.74
C CYS A 55 -1.41 19.42 -19.43
N GLU A 56 -2.59 18.82 -19.23
CA GLU A 56 -3.87 19.38 -19.74
C GLU A 56 -4.29 20.66 -19.01
N ARG A 57 -3.92 20.79 -17.73
CA ARG A 57 -4.30 21.92 -16.88
C ARG A 57 -3.28 23.05 -16.96
N PRO A 58 -3.73 24.33 -16.90
CA PRO A 58 -2.82 25.46 -16.95
C PRO A 58 -1.90 25.47 -15.73
N VAL A 59 -0.60 25.44 -16.00
CA VAL A 59 0.44 25.56 -14.97
C VAL A 59 0.61 27.04 -14.60
N PRO A 60 0.76 27.38 -13.31
CA PRO A 60 0.99 28.77 -12.90
C PRO A 60 2.31 29.31 -13.45
N ALA A 61 2.32 30.57 -13.91
CA ALA A 61 3.43 31.16 -14.66
C ALA A 61 4.81 31.17 -13.95
N HIS A 62 4.84 31.04 -12.63
CA HIS A 62 6.07 31.05 -11.83
C HIS A 62 6.63 29.65 -11.55
N LEU A 63 5.93 28.57 -11.93
CA LEU A 63 6.36 27.19 -11.75
C LEU A 63 6.49 26.49 -13.11
N SER A 64 7.49 25.63 -13.23
CA SER A 64 7.62 24.69 -14.35
C SER A 64 7.02 23.33 -13.98
N PRO A 65 6.46 22.60 -14.97
CA PRO A 65 6.02 21.22 -14.73
C PRO A 65 7.20 20.31 -14.40
N VAL A 66 6.92 19.24 -13.65
CA VAL A 66 7.90 18.19 -13.34
C VAL A 66 7.84 17.13 -14.43
N GLN A 67 8.97 16.54 -14.79
CA GLN A 67 9.03 15.48 -15.79
C GLN A 67 9.26 14.13 -15.11
N ALA A 68 8.60 13.09 -15.62
CA ALA A 68 8.80 11.71 -15.19
C ALA A 68 8.81 10.78 -16.42
N TRP A 69 9.57 9.69 -16.33
CA TRP A 69 9.63 8.68 -17.39
C TRP A 69 8.35 7.86 -17.42
N ILE A 70 7.92 7.52 -18.64
CA ILE A 70 6.83 6.58 -18.88
C ILE A 70 7.46 5.23 -19.23
N GLU A 71 7.12 4.23 -18.44
CA GLU A 71 7.56 2.85 -18.59
C GLU A 71 6.43 1.96 -19.15
N SER A 72 6.79 0.83 -19.77
CA SER A 72 5.83 -0.19 -20.21
C SER A 72 6.02 -1.48 -19.43
N LEU A 73 4.95 -2.22 -19.13
CA LEU A 73 5.05 -3.54 -18.47
C LEU A 73 5.18 -4.71 -19.46
N LYS A 74 5.22 -4.44 -20.77
CA LYS A 74 5.21 -5.48 -21.81
C LYS A 74 6.56 -6.19 -21.97
N GLY A 75 7.66 -5.52 -21.62
CA GLY A 75 9.00 -6.05 -21.76
C GLY A 75 9.91 -5.64 -20.60
N TYR A 76 10.89 -6.49 -20.28
CA TYR A 76 11.84 -6.24 -19.20
C TYR A 76 12.64 -4.95 -19.40
N GLU A 77 13.14 -4.74 -20.61
CA GLU A 77 14.06 -3.65 -20.98
C GLU A 77 13.34 -2.35 -21.38
N GLN A 78 12.02 -2.36 -21.49
CA GLN A 78 11.22 -1.21 -21.94
C GLN A 78 10.95 -0.20 -20.81
N GLU A 79 12.03 0.39 -20.27
CA GLU A 79 11.95 1.35 -19.17
C GLU A 79 11.61 2.77 -19.64
N ARG A 80 12.09 3.20 -20.80
CA ARG A 80 11.95 4.60 -21.27
C ARG A 80 11.19 4.67 -22.58
N VAL A 81 9.88 4.45 -22.49
CA VAL A 81 8.98 4.49 -23.64
C VAL A 81 8.56 5.94 -23.98
N GLY A 82 8.50 6.79 -22.97
CA GLY A 82 8.05 8.16 -23.14
C GLY A 82 8.39 9.09 -21.97
N LEU A 83 7.90 10.32 -22.06
CA LEU A 83 8.10 11.35 -21.06
C LEU A 83 6.74 12.01 -20.74
N ALA A 84 6.40 12.06 -19.46
CA ALA A 84 5.20 12.69 -18.95
C ALA A 84 5.54 13.99 -18.22
N GLU A 85 4.84 15.06 -18.59
CA GLU A 85 4.83 16.33 -17.85
C GLU A 85 3.73 16.28 -16.78
N LEU A 86 4.15 16.47 -15.53
CA LEU A 86 3.34 16.44 -14.33
C LEU A 86 3.10 17.84 -13.76
N HIS A 87 1.88 18.07 -13.27
CA HIS A 87 1.50 19.36 -12.72
C HIS A 87 2.22 19.64 -11.39
N PRO A 88 2.89 20.80 -11.23
CA PRO A 88 3.73 21.07 -10.06
C PRO A 88 2.92 21.17 -8.76
N ASP A 89 1.69 21.73 -8.77
CA ASP A 89 0.86 21.80 -7.56
C ASP A 89 0.39 20.44 -7.00
N VAL A 90 0.65 19.33 -7.70
CA VAL A 90 0.31 17.97 -7.25
C VAL A 90 1.56 17.20 -6.91
N PHE A 91 2.58 17.26 -7.77
CA PHE A 91 3.77 16.43 -7.69
C PHE A 91 5.03 17.16 -7.16
N ALA A 92 4.98 18.49 -7.02
CA ALA A 92 6.06 19.34 -6.51
C ALA A 92 5.62 20.25 -5.34
N THR A 93 4.69 19.76 -4.50
CA THR A 93 4.25 20.51 -3.32
C THR A 93 5.30 20.44 -2.21
N ALA A 94 5.43 21.48 -1.38
CA ALA A 94 6.31 21.46 -0.21
C ALA A 94 6.07 20.19 0.67
N PRO A 95 7.12 19.43 1.03
CA PRO A 95 6.97 18.15 1.73
C PRO A 95 6.60 18.35 3.20
N ARG A 96 5.30 18.36 3.51
CA ARG A 96 4.75 18.52 4.86
C ARG A 96 4.44 17.19 5.54
N LEU A 97 5.44 16.62 6.21
CA LEU A 97 5.33 15.33 6.93
C LEU A 97 4.29 15.36 8.06
N ASP A 98 4.07 16.53 8.66
CA ASP A 98 3.04 16.83 9.64
C ASP A 98 1.62 16.51 9.12
N ILE A 99 1.30 16.89 7.88
CA ILE A 99 0.00 16.60 7.27
C ILE A 99 -0.13 15.10 6.96
N LEU A 100 0.94 14.48 6.45
CA LEU A 100 0.95 13.04 6.19
C LEU A 100 0.66 12.23 7.45
N HIS A 101 1.32 12.58 8.56
CA HIS A 101 1.11 11.93 9.84
C HIS A 101 -0.33 12.07 10.33
N GLN A 102 -0.92 13.27 10.24
CA GLN A 102 -2.32 13.50 10.62
C GLN A 102 -3.29 12.66 9.79
N VAL A 103 -3.11 12.61 8.47
CA VAL A 103 -3.97 11.82 7.57
C VAL A 103 -3.80 10.32 7.83
N ALA A 104 -2.58 9.84 8.08
CA ALA A 104 -2.32 8.44 8.39
C ALA A 104 -2.98 8.00 9.72
N ILE A 105 -2.83 8.80 10.78
CA ILE A 105 -3.50 8.56 12.07
C ILE A 105 -5.02 8.58 11.90
N TRP A 106 -5.53 9.54 11.13
CA TRP A 106 -6.95 9.61 10.84
C TRP A 106 -7.44 8.34 10.18
N GLN A 107 -6.81 7.90 9.08
CA GLN A 107 -7.19 6.69 8.35
C GLN A 107 -7.28 5.46 9.26
N LYS A 108 -6.35 5.35 10.22
CA LYS A 108 -6.32 4.28 11.23
C LYS A 108 -7.46 4.37 12.24
N ASN A 109 -7.79 5.57 12.70
CA ASN A 109 -8.72 5.77 13.80
C ASN A 109 -10.18 5.92 13.37
N PHE A 110 -10.47 6.56 12.22
CA PHE A 110 -11.85 6.86 11.85
C PHE A 110 -12.71 5.60 11.60
N LYS A 111 -12.07 4.50 11.18
CA LYS A 111 -12.71 3.19 10.96
C LYS A 111 -12.76 2.33 12.23
N ARG A 112 -12.09 2.76 13.31
CA ARG A 112 -11.91 1.95 14.52
C ARG A 112 -13.15 1.98 15.40
N ILE A 113 -13.66 0.79 15.71
CA ILE A 113 -14.71 0.56 16.70
C ILE A 113 -14.15 -0.42 17.74
N SER A 114 -14.15 -0.04 19.02
CA SER A 114 -13.73 -0.92 20.11
C SER A 114 -14.97 -1.56 20.74
N TYR A 115 -15.03 -2.89 20.72
CA TYR A 115 -16.12 -3.67 21.33
C TYR A 115 -15.84 -4.08 22.79
N ALA A 116 -14.74 -3.62 23.37
CA ALA A 116 -14.38 -3.97 24.74
C ALA A 116 -15.43 -3.42 25.71
N LYS A 117 -15.98 -4.29 26.57
CA LYS A 117 -16.97 -3.91 27.58
C LYS A 117 -16.68 -4.64 28.88
N THR A 118 -16.49 -3.89 29.95
CA THR A 118 -16.40 -4.43 31.32
C THR A 118 -17.72 -4.22 32.06
N LYS A 119 -18.08 -5.20 32.89
CA LYS A 119 -19.27 -5.10 33.76
C LYS A 119 -19.00 -4.16 34.93
N THR A 120 -19.85 -3.15 35.11
CA THR A 120 -19.84 -2.31 36.31
C THR A 120 -20.39 -3.09 37.51
N ARG A 121 -20.20 -2.56 38.72
CA ARG A 121 -20.76 -3.15 39.95
C ARG A 121 -22.29 -3.38 39.91
N ALA A 122 -23.01 -2.63 39.07
CA ALA A 122 -24.44 -2.75 38.87
C ALA A 122 -24.83 -3.83 37.84
N GLU A 123 -23.93 -4.12 36.89
CA GLU A 123 -24.14 -5.12 35.82
C GLU A 123 -23.71 -6.54 36.26
N VAL A 124 -22.88 -6.64 37.30
CA VAL A 124 -22.47 -7.94 37.87
C VAL A 124 -23.60 -8.54 38.70
N ARG A 125 -23.98 -9.79 38.41
CA ARG A 125 -25.11 -10.50 39.05
C ARG A 125 -25.01 -10.54 40.58
N GLY A 126 -26.08 -10.13 41.27
CA GLY A 126 -26.22 -10.19 42.73
C GLY A 126 -25.80 -8.90 43.44
N GLY A 127 -25.49 -8.97 44.73
CA GLY A 127 -24.95 -7.81 45.48
C GLY A 127 -25.97 -6.78 45.97
N GLY A 128 -27.27 -7.10 45.96
CA GLY A 128 -28.34 -6.24 46.51
C GLY A 128 -28.47 -6.27 48.03
N ARG A 129 -27.99 -7.33 48.70
CA ARG A 129 -28.02 -7.43 50.17
C ARG A 129 -26.70 -6.92 50.78
N LYS A 130 -26.82 -6.14 51.86
CA LYS A 130 -25.67 -5.69 52.65
C LYS A 130 -24.99 -6.90 53.34
N PRO A 131 -23.66 -7.08 53.25
CA PRO A 131 -22.97 -8.25 53.80
C PRO A 131 -23.11 -8.41 55.32
N TRP A 132 -23.02 -7.31 56.07
CA TRP A 132 -23.19 -7.27 57.53
C TRP A 132 -23.67 -5.88 58.01
N PRO A 133 -24.19 -5.76 59.23
CA PRO A 133 -24.59 -4.48 59.82
C PRO A 133 -23.45 -3.46 59.87
N GLN A 134 -23.78 -2.17 59.87
CA GLN A 134 -22.79 -1.08 59.81
C GLN A 134 -21.84 -1.04 61.03
N LYS A 135 -22.31 -1.54 62.18
CA LYS A 135 -21.64 -1.54 63.48
C LYS A 135 -21.83 -2.91 64.14
N GLY A 136 -20.97 -3.26 65.10
CA GLY A 136 -21.06 -4.49 65.91
C GLY A 136 -20.26 -5.69 65.39
N SER A 137 -19.81 -5.70 64.12
CA SER A 137 -19.10 -6.84 63.53
C SER A 137 -17.56 -6.81 63.65
N GLY A 138 -16.97 -5.69 64.07
CA GLY A 138 -15.50 -5.51 64.11
C GLY A 138 -14.79 -5.49 62.73
N ARG A 139 -15.54 -5.62 61.63
CA ARG A 139 -15.01 -5.67 60.25
C ARG A 139 -15.13 -4.31 59.54
N ALA A 140 -14.39 -4.14 58.45
CA ALA A 140 -14.52 -2.99 57.55
C ALA A 140 -15.97 -2.82 57.04
N ARG A 141 -16.37 -1.58 56.78
CA ARG A 141 -17.75 -1.25 56.36
C ARG A 141 -17.92 -1.50 54.86
N HIS A 142 -18.87 -2.36 54.49
CA HIS A 142 -19.20 -2.61 53.08
C HIS A 142 -20.70 -2.53 52.81
N GLY A 143 -21.05 -1.93 51.68
CA GLY A 143 -22.44 -1.82 51.21
C GLY A 143 -22.88 -2.96 50.29
N SER A 144 -21.96 -3.54 49.51
CA SER A 144 -22.26 -4.61 48.55
C SER A 144 -21.01 -5.46 48.29
N ILE A 145 -21.20 -6.76 48.07
CA ILE A 145 -20.14 -7.69 47.67
C ILE A 145 -19.67 -7.50 46.21
N ARG A 146 -20.37 -6.69 45.41
CA ARG A 146 -20.01 -6.41 44.00
C ARG A 146 -19.22 -5.12 43.80
N SER A 147 -18.83 -4.47 44.89
CA SER A 147 -17.94 -3.30 44.84
C SER A 147 -16.59 -3.68 44.21
N PRO A 148 -15.89 -2.77 43.49
CA PRO A 148 -14.59 -3.04 42.87
C PRO A 148 -13.49 -3.52 43.84
N ILE A 149 -13.64 -3.23 45.14
CA ILE A 149 -12.71 -3.66 46.19
C ILE A 149 -12.80 -5.18 46.44
N TRP A 150 -13.93 -5.80 46.11
CA TRP A 150 -14.17 -7.22 46.34
C TRP A 150 -13.70 -8.08 45.17
N ARG A 151 -13.21 -9.30 45.46
CA ARG A 151 -12.94 -10.31 44.43
C ARG A 151 -14.23 -10.69 43.70
N GLY A 152 -14.21 -10.68 42.37
CA GLY A 152 -15.41 -10.88 41.55
C GLY A 152 -16.42 -9.72 41.64
N GLY A 153 -15.98 -8.55 42.09
CA GLY A 153 -16.70 -7.28 41.98
C GLY A 153 -16.66 -6.70 40.56
N GLY A 154 -17.42 -5.64 40.33
CA GLY A 154 -17.40 -4.94 39.05
C GLY A 154 -16.16 -4.05 38.89
N ILE A 155 -15.80 -3.73 37.65
CA ILE A 155 -14.67 -2.84 37.33
C ILE A 155 -15.14 -1.38 37.46
N ALA A 156 -14.37 -0.54 38.17
CA ALA A 156 -14.69 0.87 38.39
C ALA A 156 -14.49 1.71 37.11
N HIS A 157 -13.27 1.69 36.58
CA HIS A 157 -12.90 2.36 35.34
C HIS A 157 -12.38 1.30 34.36
N GLY A 158 -13.24 0.95 33.41
CA GLY A 158 -12.92 0.01 32.34
C GLY A 158 -13.64 0.42 31.07
N PRO A 159 -13.33 -0.22 29.93
CA PRO A 159 -13.94 0.11 28.66
C PRO A 159 -15.46 -0.09 28.72
N ARG A 160 -16.20 0.90 28.22
CA ARG A 160 -17.66 0.94 28.25
C ARG A 160 -18.21 0.75 26.84
N GLY A 161 -18.53 -0.50 26.50
CA GLY A 161 -19.32 -0.83 25.32
C GLY A 161 -18.67 -0.40 23.99
N PRO A 162 -19.43 -0.48 22.88
CA PRO A 162 -18.90 -0.10 21.57
C PRO A 162 -18.54 1.39 21.58
N THR A 163 -17.24 1.68 21.57
CA THR A 163 -16.71 3.05 21.50
C THR A 163 -16.20 3.30 20.09
N SER A 164 -16.72 4.31 19.42
CA SER A 164 -16.25 4.77 18.11
C SER A 164 -15.17 5.84 18.28
N TYR A 165 -14.16 5.79 17.41
CA TYR A 165 -13.08 6.80 17.33
C TYR A 165 -13.25 7.68 16.08
N TYR A 166 -14.50 7.87 15.66
CA TYR A 166 -14.81 8.57 14.42
C TYR A 166 -14.64 10.08 14.56
N TYR A 167 -13.92 10.67 13.62
CA TYR A 167 -13.84 12.11 13.40
C TYR A 167 -13.49 12.37 11.93
N MET A 168 -13.87 13.55 11.42
CA MET A 168 -13.64 13.94 10.03
C MET A 168 -12.63 15.06 9.93
N LEU A 169 -11.62 14.90 9.07
CA LEU A 169 -10.72 16.00 8.70
C LEU A 169 -11.31 16.83 7.56
N PRO A 170 -10.96 18.14 7.53
CA PRO A 170 -11.29 19.02 6.42
C PRO A 170 -10.90 18.41 5.08
N MET A 171 -11.76 18.54 4.07
CA MET A 171 -11.55 17.96 2.74
C MET A 171 -10.23 18.44 2.11
N LYS A 172 -9.93 19.74 2.23
CA LYS A 172 -8.69 20.34 1.70
C LYS A 172 -7.43 19.73 2.32
N LEU A 173 -7.48 19.40 3.62
CA LEU A 173 -6.34 18.80 4.33
C LEU A 173 -6.11 17.36 3.86
N ARG A 174 -7.18 16.57 3.66
CA ARG A 174 -7.08 15.22 3.08
C ARG A 174 -6.50 15.24 1.66
N ALA A 175 -6.96 16.17 0.82
CA ALA A 175 -6.44 16.35 -0.53
C ALA A 175 -4.97 16.79 -0.52
N GLN A 176 -4.59 17.70 0.39
CA GLN A 176 -3.20 18.13 0.56
C GLN A 176 -2.30 16.97 1.02
N GLY A 177 -2.77 16.11 1.93
CA GLY A 177 -2.03 14.93 2.34
C GLY A 177 -1.72 13.98 1.18
N LEU A 178 -2.68 13.81 0.25
CA LEU A 178 -2.46 13.00 -0.96
C LEU A 178 -1.40 13.63 -1.87
N LYS A 179 -1.44 14.96 -2.09
CA LYS A 179 -0.44 15.69 -2.88
C LYS A 179 0.97 15.56 -2.28
N VAL A 180 1.08 15.68 -0.96
CA VAL A 180 2.36 15.52 -0.26
C VAL A 180 2.87 14.09 -0.39
N ALA A 181 2.02 13.06 -0.26
CA ALA A 181 2.43 11.67 -0.49
C ALA A 181 2.93 11.47 -1.94
N LEU A 182 2.19 12.04 -2.88
CA LEU A 182 2.52 12.29 -4.29
C LEU A 182 3.99 12.68 -4.48
N THR A 183 4.24 13.87 -3.94
CA THR A 183 5.51 14.58 -4.09
C THR A 183 6.65 13.84 -3.40
N VAL A 184 6.43 13.28 -2.21
CA VAL A 184 7.46 12.51 -1.49
C VAL A 184 7.86 11.28 -2.28
N LYS A 185 6.90 10.55 -2.86
CA LYS A 185 7.21 9.36 -3.66
C LYS A 185 7.97 9.69 -4.94
N LEU A 186 7.61 10.78 -5.61
CA LEU A 186 8.35 11.24 -6.78
C LEU A 186 9.77 11.73 -6.41
N ALA A 187 9.92 12.48 -5.32
CA ALA A 187 11.22 12.99 -4.88
C ALA A 187 12.17 11.91 -4.34
N GLN A 188 11.64 10.72 -4.01
CA GLN A 188 12.40 9.55 -3.56
C GLN A 188 12.71 8.56 -4.69
N ASP A 189 12.35 8.88 -5.94
CA ASP A 189 12.45 8.00 -7.11
C ASP A 189 11.65 6.68 -6.98
N ASP A 190 10.62 6.66 -6.11
CA ASP A 190 9.75 5.50 -5.85
C ASP A 190 8.48 5.51 -6.73
N LEU A 191 8.22 6.60 -7.45
CA LEU A 191 7.03 6.75 -8.29
C LEU A 191 7.37 6.47 -9.76
N HIS A 192 6.82 5.39 -10.30
CA HIS A 192 6.95 5.02 -11.70
C HIS A 192 5.63 5.26 -12.43
N ILE A 193 5.67 5.91 -13.59
CA ILE A 193 4.50 6.11 -14.44
C ILE A 193 4.52 5.04 -15.51
N VAL A 194 3.39 4.36 -15.67
CA VAL A 194 3.22 3.28 -16.64
C VAL A 194 2.13 3.68 -17.62
N ASP A 195 2.36 3.43 -18.91
CA ASP A 195 1.37 3.71 -19.97
C ASP A 195 0.15 2.76 -19.88
N SER A 196 0.41 1.45 -19.93
CA SER A 196 -0.63 0.43 -19.77
C SER A 196 -0.22 -0.69 -18.81
N LEU A 197 -1.20 -1.16 -18.04
CA LEU A 197 -1.04 -2.31 -17.12
C LEU A 197 -1.22 -3.67 -17.83
N GLU A 198 -1.08 -3.69 -19.15
CA GLU A 198 -1.19 -4.91 -19.95
C GLU A 198 0.08 -5.75 -19.80
N LEU A 199 -0.09 -6.97 -19.31
CA LEU A 199 0.99 -7.94 -19.19
C LEU A 199 1.02 -8.86 -20.42
N PRO A 200 2.21 -9.27 -20.90
CA PRO A 200 2.32 -10.21 -22.01
C PRO A 200 1.88 -11.63 -21.60
N THR A 201 1.87 -11.93 -20.31
CA THR A 201 1.56 -13.25 -19.76
C THR A 201 0.85 -13.09 -18.42
N ALA A 202 -0.05 -14.01 -18.09
CA ALA A 202 -0.80 -14.01 -16.83
C ALA A 202 -0.02 -14.59 -15.63
N ASP A 203 1.27 -14.93 -15.83
CA ASP A 203 2.08 -15.58 -14.81
C ASP A 203 2.55 -14.56 -13.75
N PRO A 204 2.33 -14.82 -12.44
CA PRO A 204 2.74 -13.88 -11.39
C PRO A 204 4.27 -13.81 -11.22
N GLN A 205 4.99 -14.82 -11.69
CA GLN A 205 6.45 -14.85 -11.68
C GLN A 205 7.04 -13.74 -12.55
N TYR A 206 6.44 -13.49 -13.72
CA TYR A 206 6.84 -12.42 -14.64
C TYR A 206 6.92 -11.07 -13.92
N LEU A 207 5.87 -10.69 -13.18
CA LEU A 207 5.79 -9.41 -12.48
C LEU A 207 6.83 -9.32 -11.34
N THR A 208 7.08 -10.44 -10.66
CA THR A 208 8.07 -10.50 -9.59
C THR A 208 9.49 -10.34 -10.14
N GLU A 209 9.80 -11.00 -11.26
CA GLU A 209 11.08 -10.90 -11.95
C GLU A 209 11.29 -9.51 -12.55
N LEU A 210 10.25 -8.92 -13.13
CA LEU A 210 10.26 -7.56 -13.65
C LEU A 210 10.59 -6.53 -12.55
N ALA A 211 9.91 -6.62 -11.40
CA ALA A 211 10.15 -5.73 -10.27
C ALA A 211 11.58 -5.87 -9.72
N ARG A 212 12.14 -7.09 -9.69
CA ARG A 212 13.53 -7.35 -9.30
C ARG A 212 14.52 -6.80 -10.30
N TYR A 213 14.24 -6.95 -11.60
CA TYR A 213 15.09 -6.45 -12.68
C TYR A 213 15.18 -4.92 -12.64
N ARG A 214 14.03 -4.23 -12.53
CA ARG A 214 13.94 -2.75 -12.44
C ARG A 214 14.26 -2.16 -11.07
N ARG A 215 14.48 -3.01 -10.06
CA ARG A 215 14.82 -2.62 -8.69
C ARG A 215 13.77 -1.73 -8.00
N TRP A 216 12.48 -1.98 -8.25
CA TRP A 216 11.37 -1.26 -7.61
C TRP A 216 11.21 -1.56 -6.10
N GLY A 217 12.00 -2.49 -5.57
CA GLY A 217 11.96 -2.90 -4.17
C GLY A 217 11.04 -4.10 -3.92
N ASP A 218 10.78 -4.37 -2.63
CA ASP A 218 10.07 -5.58 -2.20
C ASP A 218 8.54 -5.49 -2.32
N SER A 219 7.99 -4.28 -2.33
CA SER A 219 6.55 -4.04 -2.36
C SER A 219 6.20 -2.97 -3.38
N VAL A 220 5.30 -3.32 -4.30
CA VAL A 220 4.82 -2.43 -5.36
C VAL A 220 3.30 -2.27 -5.22
N LEU A 221 2.82 -1.03 -5.35
CA LEU A 221 1.39 -0.71 -5.39
C LEU A 221 1.02 -0.29 -6.81
N LEU A 222 0.21 -1.10 -7.47
CA LEU A 222 -0.35 -0.76 -8.79
C LEU A 222 -1.68 -0.02 -8.60
N VAL A 223 -1.85 1.07 -9.33
CA VAL A 223 -3.06 1.91 -9.30
C VAL A 223 -3.56 2.04 -10.73
N ASP A 224 -4.79 1.60 -10.96
CA ASP A 224 -5.50 1.72 -12.23
C ASP A 224 -6.68 2.69 -12.08
N LEU A 225 -7.09 3.36 -13.17
CA LEU A 225 -8.10 4.44 -13.17
C LEU A 225 -9.41 4.03 -13.84
#